data_AF-A0A286UVA9-F1
#
_entry.id   AF-A0A286UVA9-F1
#
_cell.length_a   1.000
_cell.length_b   1.000
_cell.length_c   1.000
_cell.angle_alpha   90.00
_cell.angle_beta   90.00
_cell.angle_gamma   90.00
#
_symmetry.space_group_name_H-M   'P 1'
#
loop_
_entity.id
_entity.type
_entity.pdbx_description
1 polymer ?
#
loop_
_entity_poly.entity_id
_entity_poly.type
_entity_poly.pdbx_seq_one_letter_code
_entity_poly.pdbx_strand_id
1 'polypeptide(L)'
;MEKLSDLPDVTRLSSRVIRILGQNPGKFTLQGTNTYLIGARPPFILIDTGEGRPEYPVILKNILLENFNSEDSKPLQLVMDVIITHRHADHFGGLPDVLSTLKDIHDPTITSPYIPPRIHIYPSAEQSSRPRKIAEDAIEHLQSEFEEVVSNLPEGSFTPGPDGRPVHSLADNQILQGTGTELTILHTPGHTADSICLLLSDPACRTETKVLLSADTVLGQGTAVFTDLAAYISSLRHLLSLNPLNSASKYTFSEIYPGHGPVVPDGPALISQYIAHRLEREAQIVEVLSSPSPTPANPPQWTIWSIVKVLYKDYPENLWLAASQGVGLHLRKLESDGRARLLGGQGVDELWSLNPNSTTEESRL
;
A
#
# COMPACT_ATOMS: atom_id res chain seq x y z
N MET A 1 -11.25 17.64 10.46
CA MET A 1 -10.27 16.53 10.43
C MET A 1 -10.30 15.88 11.79
N GLU A 2 -10.43 14.56 11.85
CA GLU A 2 -10.28 13.83 13.10
C GLU A 2 -8.89 14.12 13.69
N LYS A 3 -8.80 14.26 15.02
CA LYS A 3 -7.51 14.49 15.66
C LYS A 3 -6.64 13.25 15.45
N LEU A 4 -5.46 13.44 14.88
CA LEU A 4 -4.49 12.36 14.71
C LEU A 4 -4.01 11.86 16.08
N SER A 5 -3.89 10.54 16.22
CA SER A 5 -3.24 9.95 17.40
C SER A 5 -1.79 10.39 17.49
N ASP A 6 -1.28 10.56 18.71
CA ASP A 6 0.14 10.83 18.94
C ASP A 6 0.93 9.53 18.77
N LEU A 7 1.94 9.55 17.90
CA LEU A 7 2.77 8.39 17.57
C LEU A 7 4.24 8.73 17.84
N PRO A 8 4.94 8.01 18.72
CA PRO A 8 6.36 8.19 18.90
C PRO A 8 7.13 7.84 17.62
N ASP A 9 8.23 8.55 17.38
CA ASP A 9 9.13 8.34 16.23
C ASP A 9 9.62 6.90 16.13
N VAL A 10 9.85 6.26 17.27
CA VAL A 10 10.25 4.86 17.35
C VAL A 10 9.34 4.13 18.32
N THR A 11 8.84 2.96 17.92
CA THR A 11 8.08 2.08 18.80
C THR A 11 8.44 0.62 18.51
N ARG A 12 8.90 -0.10 19.54
CA ARG A 12 9.05 -1.56 19.47
C ARG A 12 7.68 -2.20 19.65
N LEU A 13 7.13 -2.74 18.56
CA LEU A 13 5.80 -3.36 18.54
C LEU A 13 5.84 -4.82 19.01
N SER A 14 6.95 -5.51 18.77
CA SER A 14 7.17 -6.87 19.26
C SER A 14 8.67 -7.15 19.46
N SER A 15 9.02 -8.37 19.85
CA SER A 15 10.43 -8.81 19.90
C SER A 15 11.13 -8.79 18.53
N ARG A 16 10.39 -8.66 17.42
CA ARG A 16 10.90 -8.75 16.04
C ARG A 16 10.53 -7.56 15.17
N VAL A 17 9.74 -6.61 15.66
CA VAL A 17 9.24 -5.49 14.87
C VAL A 17 9.48 -4.19 15.61
N ILE A 18 10.21 -3.29 14.97
CA ILE A 18 10.35 -1.90 15.38
C ILE A 18 9.76 -1.04 14.27
N ARG A 19 8.80 -0.19 14.62
CA ARG A 19 8.26 0.83 13.73
C ARG A 19 9.09 2.11 13.89
N ILE A 20 9.46 2.72 12.77
CA ILE A 20 10.17 3.99 12.72
C ILE A 20 9.37 4.95 11.82
N LEU A 21 9.03 6.14 12.31
CA LEU A 21 8.33 7.14 11.52
C LEU A 21 9.29 7.83 10.54
N GLY A 22 8.89 7.97 9.29
CA GLY A 22 9.62 8.62 8.19
C GLY A 22 9.80 10.13 8.32
N GLN A 23 9.34 10.74 9.42
CA GLN A 23 9.48 12.17 9.74
C GLN A 23 8.84 13.11 8.72
N ASN A 24 7.83 12.62 8.01
CA ASN A 24 7.13 13.28 6.91
C ASN A 24 5.62 13.42 7.20
N PRO A 25 5.19 14.08 8.31
CA PRO A 25 3.77 14.24 8.60
C PRO A 25 3.08 15.09 7.52
N GLY A 26 1.85 14.73 7.18
CA GLY A 26 1.17 15.33 6.05
C GLY A 26 -0.28 14.90 5.89
N LYS A 27 -0.96 15.50 4.92
CA LYS A 27 -2.37 15.20 4.63
C LYS A 27 -2.60 13.73 4.24
N PHE A 28 -1.65 13.16 3.49
CA PHE A 28 -1.72 11.80 2.98
C PHE A 28 -0.93 10.82 3.84
N THR A 29 0.16 11.28 4.45
CA THR A 29 1.06 10.47 5.29
C THR A 29 0.68 10.47 6.78
N LEU A 30 -0.34 11.23 7.18
CA LEU A 30 -0.80 11.37 8.56
C LEU A 30 0.32 11.86 9.50
N GLN A 31 0.71 11.05 10.49
CA GLN A 31 1.84 11.32 11.38
C GLN A 31 3.20 11.15 10.69
N GLY A 32 3.23 10.49 9.53
CA GLY A 32 4.43 10.09 8.79
C GLY A 32 4.29 8.66 8.26
N THR A 33 5.16 8.28 7.34
CA THR A 33 5.25 6.90 6.85
C THR A 33 5.79 6.01 7.96
N ASN A 34 5.07 4.94 8.29
CA ASN A 34 5.56 3.88 9.14
C ASN A 34 6.50 2.99 8.33
N THR A 35 7.79 3.08 8.58
CA THR A 35 8.75 2.06 8.13
C THR A 35 8.90 0.99 9.22
N TYR A 36 9.27 -0.23 8.82
CA TYR A 36 9.38 -1.34 9.75
C TYR A 36 10.72 -2.04 9.64
N LEU A 37 11.45 -2.10 10.76
CA LEU A 37 12.65 -2.91 10.91
C LEU A 37 12.24 -4.27 11.50
N ILE A 38 12.45 -5.32 10.71
CA ILE A 38 11.96 -6.68 10.95
C ILE A 38 13.14 -7.63 11.21
N GLY A 39 13.07 -8.37 12.32
CA GLY A 39 14.05 -9.37 12.74
C GLY A 39 14.34 -9.30 14.23
N ALA A 40 14.72 -10.44 14.83
CA ALA A 40 15.08 -10.48 16.25
C ALA A 40 16.47 -9.87 16.54
N ARG A 41 17.34 -9.89 15.52
CA ARG A 41 18.71 -9.34 15.52
C ARG A 41 19.18 -9.17 14.07
N PRO A 42 20.29 -8.46 13.82
CA PRO A 42 20.88 -8.36 12.49
C PRO A 42 21.25 -9.73 11.88
N PRO A 43 21.20 -9.87 10.54
CA PRO A 43 20.71 -8.87 9.61
C PRO A 43 19.18 -8.72 9.68
N PHE A 44 18.72 -7.47 9.55
CA PHE A 44 17.30 -7.10 9.52
C PHE A 44 16.74 -7.01 8.10
N ILE A 45 15.42 -7.02 7.99
CA ILE A 45 14.68 -6.60 6.80
C ILE A 45 14.06 -5.24 7.09
N LEU A 46 14.27 -4.25 6.22
CA LEU A 46 13.61 -2.94 6.31
C LEU A 46 12.45 -2.90 5.31
N ILE A 47 11.26 -2.53 5.78
CA ILE A 47 10.08 -2.30 4.92
C ILE A 47 9.87 -0.79 4.81
N ASP A 48 9.91 -0.31 3.57
CA ASP A 48 9.86 1.09 3.14
C ASP A 48 10.97 1.99 3.73
N THR A 49 11.18 3.15 3.11
CA THR A 49 12.31 4.04 3.42
C THR A 49 11.92 5.49 3.71
N GLY A 50 10.62 5.81 3.73
CA GLY A 50 10.15 7.18 3.94
C GLY A 50 10.35 8.07 2.70
N GLU A 51 10.06 9.36 2.87
CA GLU A 51 10.13 10.37 1.78
C GLU A 51 11.54 10.95 1.54
N GLY A 52 12.55 10.57 2.34
CA GLY A 52 13.90 11.17 2.26
C GLY A 52 14.06 12.41 3.14
N ARG A 53 13.43 12.40 4.33
CA ARG A 53 13.62 13.44 5.34
C ARG A 53 14.95 13.24 6.06
N PRO A 54 15.77 14.30 6.26
CA PRO A 54 17.12 14.17 6.81
C PRO A 54 17.16 13.65 8.25
N GLU A 55 16.07 13.76 9.01
CA GLU A 55 15.94 13.25 10.37
C GLU A 55 15.83 11.72 10.42
N TYR A 56 15.16 11.11 9.43
CA TYR A 56 14.93 9.67 9.37
C TYR A 56 16.22 8.82 9.39
N PRO A 57 17.24 9.06 8.54
CA PRO A 57 18.47 8.26 8.56
C PRO A 57 19.24 8.36 9.88
N VAL A 58 19.14 9.48 10.59
CA VAL A 58 19.74 9.64 11.93
C VAL A 58 19.05 8.72 12.94
N ILE A 59 17.72 8.67 12.92
CA ILE A 59 16.94 7.78 13.79
C ILE A 59 17.24 6.32 13.46
N LEU A 60 17.21 5.96 12.17
CA LEU A 60 17.51 4.60 11.70
C LEU A 60 18.91 4.17 12.15
N LYS A 61 19.92 5.02 11.99
CA LYS A 61 21.30 4.76 12.44
C LYS A 61 21.36 4.45 13.93
N ASN A 62 20.71 5.26 14.76
CA ASN A 62 20.72 5.06 16.21
C ASN A 62 20.05 3.72 16.58
N ILE A 63 18.91 3.40 15.98
CA ILE A 63 18.21 2.12 16.22
C ILE A 63 19.04 0.92 15.78
N LEU A 64 19.69 0.98 14.61
CA LEU A 64 20.59 -0.08 14.17
C LEU A 64 21.72 -0.25 15.19
N LEU A 65 22.34 0.85 15.63
CA LEU A 65 23.46 0.84 16.57
C LEU A 65 23.09 0.31 17.98
N GLU A 66 21.93 0.68 18.50
CA GLU A 66 21.42 0.22 19.80
C GLU A 66 21.06 -1.27 19.83
N ASN A 67 20.73 -1.85 18.68
CA ASN A 67 20.41 -3.28 18.55
C ASN A 67 21.65 -4.15 18.27
N PHE A 68 22.87 -3.61 18.47
CA PHE A 68 24.10 -4.40 18.59
C PHE A 68 24.46 -4.61 20.06
N ASN A 69 24.74 -5.86 20.45
CA ASN A 69 25.42 -6.12 21.70
C ASN A 69 26.92 -5.84 21.51
N SER A 70 27.54 -5.10 22.44
CA SER A 70 28.98 -4.85 22.43
C SER A 70 29.84 -6.11 22.60
N GLU A 71 29.25 -7.21 23.04
CA GLU A 71 29.90 -8.52 23.18
C GLU A 71 29.83 -9.37 21.89
N ASP A 72 28.90 -9.06 20.99
CA ASP A 72 28.82 -9.70 19.68
C ASP A 72 29.75 -8.98 18.70
N SER A 73 30.57 -9.72 17.96
CA SER A 73 31.29 -9.16 16.80
C SER A 73 30.29 -8.43 15.91
N LYS A 74 30.57 -7.16 15.55
CA LYS A 74 29.72 -6.37 14.64
C LYS A 74 29.34 -7.24 13.42
N PRO A 75 28.05 -7.35 13.09
CA PRO A 75 27.62 -8.24 12.01
C PRO A 75 28.11 -7.71 10.67
N LEU A 76 28.42 -8.64 9.78
CA LEU A 76 28.91 -8.35 8.42
C LEU A 76 27.88 -7.58 7.56
N GLN A 77 26.61 -7.64 7.95
CA GLN A 77 25.49 -7.00 7.27
C GLN A 77 24.44 -6.61 8.31
N LEU A 78 24.01 -5.34 8.28
CA LEU A 78 23.01 -4.82 9.22
C LEU A 78 21.58 -5.04 8.72
N VAL A 79 21.37 -4.75 7.45
CA VAL A 79 20.11 -4.92 6.73
C VAL A 79 20.41 -5.78 5.52
N MET A 80 19.73 -6.93 5.41
CA MET A 80 19.88 -7.84 4.28
C MET A 80 18.97 -7.48 3.12
N ASP A 81 17.77 -6.97 3.43
CA ASP A 81 16.74 -6.68 2.46
C ASP A 81 16.07 -5.35 2.79
N VAL A 82 15.87 -4.52 1.77
CA VAL A 82 14.95 -3.38 1.78
C VAL A 82 13.78 -3.74 0.88
N ILE A 83 12.56 -3.74 1.38
CA ILE A 83 11.35 -4.05 0.62
C ILE A 83 10.56 -2.76 0.44
N ILE A 84 10.34 -2.35 -0.80
CA ILE A 84 9.47 -1.22 -1.16
C ILE A 84 8.07 -1.77 -1.48
N THR A 85 7.07 -1.31 -0.74
CA THR A 85 5.70 -1.82 -0.83
C THR A 85 4.96 -1.35 -2.07
N HIS A 86 5.30 -0.15 -2.57
CA HIS A 86 4.82 0.40 -3.85
C HIS A 86 5.58 1.69 -4.24
N ARG A 87 5.34 2.17 -5.46
CA ARG A 87 6.01 3.35 -6.05
C ARG A 87 5.42 4.72 -5.65
N HIS A 88 5.01 4.92 -4.40
CA HIS A 88 4.81 6.29 -3.89
C HIS A 88 6.08 6.82 -3.21
N ALA A 89 6.41 8.09 -3.44
CA ALA A 89 7.67 8.70 -3.04
C ALA A 89 7.91 8.63 -1.53
N ASP A 90 6.87 8.62 -0.71
CA ASP A 90 6.98 8.50 0.74
C ASP A 90 7.29 7.08 1.22
N HIS A 91 7.31 6.07 0.33
CA HIS A 91 7.72 4.70 0.63
C HIS A 91 9.12 4.35 0.12
N PHE A 92 9.62 5.04 -0.92
CA PHE A 92 10.94 4.78 -1.50
C PHE A 92 11.91 5.96 -1.48
N GLY A 93 11.44 7.19 -1.28
CA GLY A 93 12.23 8.42 -1.46
C GLY A 93 13.48 8.49 -0.60
N GLY A 94 13.44 7.93 0.61
CA GLY A 94 14.60 7.86 1.51
C GLY A 94 15.59 6.73 1.19
N LEU A 95 15.39 5.97 0.11
CA LEU A 95 16.26 4.86 -0.25
C LEU A 95 17.73 5.26 -0.38
N PRO A 96 18.11 6.36 -1.07
CA PRO A 96 19.52 6.77 -1.15
C PRO A 96 20.14 7.05 0.23
N ASP A 97 19.42 7.73 1.12
CA ASP A 97 19.88 8.08 2.47
C ASP A 97 20.05 6.83 3.35
N VAL A 98 19.13 5.87 3.24
CA VAL A 98 19.23 4.58 3.91
C VAL A 98 20.49 3.84 3.47
N LEU A 99 20.73 3.70 2.17
CA LEU A 99 21.90 2.98 1.66
C LEU A 99 23.22 3.67 2.04
N SER A 100 23.27 5.01 2.00
CA SER A 100 24.42 5.78 2.49
C SER A 100 24.66 5.51 3.98
N THR A 101 23.61 5.57 4.78
CA THR A 101 23.67 5.34 6.23
C THR A 101 24.19 3.95 6.58
N LEU A 102 23.72 2.90 5.89
CA LEU A 102 24.17 1.53 6.10
C LEU A 102 25.66 1.36 5.79
N LYS A 103 26.14 2.01 4.71
CA LYS A 103 27.55 2.02 4.34
C LYS A 103 28.40 2.80 5.35
N ASP A 104 27.90 3.92 5.85
CA ASP A 104 28.61 4.76 6.83
C ASP A 104 28.73 4.10 8.22
N ILE A 105 27.81 3.21 8.58
CA ILE A 105 27.91 2.44 9.83
C ILE A 105 28.96 1.32 9.71
N HIS A 106 29.21 0.80 8.51
CA HIS A 106 30.18 -0.26 8.30
C HIS A 106 31.58 0.22 8.73
N ASP A 107 32.13 -0.47 9.72
CA ASP A 107 33.39 -0.07 10.34
C ASP A 107 34.56 -0.39 9.39
N PRO A 108 35.35 0.61 8.96
CA PRO A 108 36.45 0.38 8.03
C PRO A 108 37.59 -0.47 8.63
N THR A 109 37.58 -0.70 9.95
CA THR A 109 38.54 -1.59 10.62
C THR A 109 38.16 -3.07 10.54
N ILE A 110 36.92 -3.40 10.10
CA ILE A 110 36.49 -4.77 9.83
C ILE A 110 37.14 -5.23 8.52
N THR A 111 37.94 -6.30 8.58
CA THR A 111 38.64 -6.87 7.41
C THR A 111 37.70 -7.48 6.37
N SER A 112 36.46 -7.74 6.75
CA SER A 112 35.45 -8.32 5.86
C SER A 112 34.77 -7.26 4.99
N PRO A 113 34.47 -7.57 3.72
CA PRO A 113 33.85 -6.61 2.81
C PRO A 113 32.43 -6.25 3.27
N TYR A 114 32.05 -4.98 3.07
CA TYR A 114 30.67 -4.51 3.24
C TYR A 114 29.74 -5.30 2.31
N ILE A 115 28.65 -5.84 2.85
CA ILE A 115 27.60 -6.53 2.08
C ILE A 115 26.37 -5.62 2.03
N PRO A 116 26.09 -4.95 0.90
CA PRO A 116 24.94 -4.05 0.79
C PRO A 116 23.61 -4.83 0.75
N PRO A 117 22.48 -4.22 1.14
CA PRO A 117 21.19 -4.89 1.10
C PRO A 117 20.74 -5.20 -0.34
N ARG A 118 19.85 -6.18 -0.50
CA ARG A 118 19.05 -6.35 -1.71
C ARG A 118 17.84 -5.42 -1.62
N ILE A 119 17.48 -4.79 -2.73
CA ILE A 119 16.30 -3.93 -2.82
C ILE A 119 15.21 -4.71 -3.54
N HIS A 120 14.04 -4.85 -2.95
CA HIS A 120 12.94 -5.63 -3.51
C HIS A 120 11.76 -4.73 -3.84
N ILE A 121 11.14 -4.99 -4.99
CA ILE A 121 9.89 -4.33 -5.39
C ILE A 121 9.04 -5.27 -6.23
N TYR A 122 7.72 -5.14 -6.10
CA TYR A 122 6.82 -5.86 -7.00
C TYR A 122 6.89 -5.25 -8.41
N PRO A 123 6.96 -6.08 -9.47
CA PRO A 123 6.98 -5.56 -10.83
C PRO A 123 5.68 -4.80 -11.10
N SER A 124 5.80 -3.55 -11.59
CA SER A 124 4.66 -2.87 -12.19
C SER A 124 4.30 -3.65 -13.46
N ALA A 125 3.03 -4.01 -13.63
CA ALA A 125 2.61 -4.75 -14.82
C ALA A 125 2.95 -3.92 -16.06
N GLU A 126 3.84 -4.44 -16.92
CA GLU A 126 3.92 -3.96 -18.30
C GLU A 126 2.54 -4.16 -18.94
N GLN A 127 1.85 -3.07 -19.25
CA GLN A 127 0.77 -2.97 -20.25
C GLN A 127 -0.12 -4.22 -20.42
N SER A 128 -1.20 -4.34 -19.66
CA SER A 128 -2.36 -5.10 -20.14
C SER A 128 -3.67 -4.43 -19.73
N SER A 129 -4.51 -4.15 -20.74
CA SER A 129 -5.77 -3.39 -20.75
C SER A 129 -5.63 -1.85 -20.65
N ARG A 130 -6.11 -1.15 -21.70
CA ARG A 130 -6.03 0.31 -21.87
C ARG A 130 -6.82 1.07 -20.77
N PRO A 131 -6.16 1.92 -19.96
CA PRO A 131 -6.82 3.00 -19.24
C PRO A 131 -6.70 4.33 -20.03
N ARG A 132 -7.48 5.35 -19.69
CA ARG A 132 -7.49 6.67 -20.36
C ARG A 132 -6.43 7.64 -19.81
N LYS A 133 -5.84 8.44 -20.72
CA LYS A 133 -4.92 9.60 -20.60
C LYS A 133 -4.70 10.31 -19.25
N ILE A 134 -5.71 10.52 -18.41
CA ILE A 134 -5.54 11.33 -17.18
C ILE A 134 -4.84 10.53 -16.06
N ALA A 135 -5.00 9.20 -16.05
CA ALA A 135 -4.27 8.33 -15.12
C ALA A 135 -2.87 7.96 -15.64
N GLU A 136 -2.59 8.16 -16.94
CA GLU A 136 -1.27 7.91 -17.55
C GLU A 136 -0.24 8.85 -16.93
N ASP A 137 -0.50 10.16 -16.94
CA ASP A 137 0.49 11.16 -16.52
C ASP A 137 0.97 10.97 -15.06
N ALA A 138 0.07 10.63 -14.13
CA ALA A 138 0.43 10.46 -12.71
C ALA A 138 1.13 9.11 -12.42
N ILE A 139 0.67 8.02 -13.04
CA ILE A 139 1.28 6.69 -12.87
C ILE A 139 2.65 6.64 -13.56
N GLU A 140 2.74 7.21 -14.77
CA GLU A 140 4.00 7.33 -15.52
C GLU A 140 5.00 8.21 -14.78
N HIS A 141 4.54 9.32 -14.16
CA HIS A 141 5.41 10.16 -13.35
C HIS A 141 5.99 9.43 -12.13
N LEU A 142 5.16 8.75 -11.32
CA LEU A 142 5.63 7.99 -10.15
C LEU A 142 6.57 6.85 -10.54
N GLN A 143 6.25 6.12 -11.61
CA GLN A 143 7.14 5.10 -12.14
C GLN A 143 8.47 5.71 -12.61
N SER A 144 8.43 6.87 -13.27
CA SER A 144 9.64 7.57 -13.71
C SER A 144 10.51 8.03 -12.54
N GLU A 145 9.93 8.51 -11.44
CA GLU A 145 10.66 8.95 -10.25
C GLU A 145 11.37 7.78 -9.56
N PHE A 146 10.69 6.64 -9.40
CA PHE A 146 11.30 5.45 -8.82
C PHE A 146 12.49 4.97 -9.66
N GLU A 147 12.31 4.86 -10.98
CA GLU A 147 13.40 4.44 -11.88
C GLU A 147 14.54 5.46 -11.90
N GLU A 148 14.25 6.76 -11.81
CA GLU A 148 15.27 7.80 -11.67
C GLU A 148 16.10 7.61 -10.39
N VAL A 149 15.44 7.43 -9.24
CA VAL A 149 16.15 7.17 -7.97
C VAL A 149 17.01 5.91 -8.06
N VAL A 150 16.44 4.82 -8.56
CA VAL A 150 17.13 3.53 -8.67
C VAL A 150 18.33 3.59 -9.63
N SER A 151 18.18 4.27 -10.76
CA SER A 151 19.25 4.42 -11.76
C SER A 151 20.43 5.27 -11.27
N ASN A 152 20.20 6.15 -10.30
CA ASN A 152 21.20 7.03 -9.70
C ASN A 152 21.84 6.46 -8.42
N LEU A 153 21.48 5.24 -7.99
CA LEU A 153 22.08 4.63 -6.81
C LEU A 153 23.58 4.35 -7.03
N PRO A 154 24.47 4.73 -6.09
CA PRO A 154 25.90 4.50 -6.23
C PRO A 154 26.24 3.01 -6.36
N GLU A 155 27.20 2.66 -7.21
CA GLU A 155 27.70 1.28 -7.30
C GLU A 155 28.22 0.79 -5.93
N GLY A 156 27.90 -0.46 -5.60
CA GLY A 156 28.25 -1.07 -4.32
C GLY A 156 27.43 -0.55 -3.12
N SER A 157 26.38 0.25 -3.34
CA SER A 157 25.40 0.61 -2.30
C SER A 157 24.25 -0.39 -2.17
N PHE A 158 24.09 -1.30 -3.15
CA PHE A 158 23.08 -2.35 -3.19
C PHE A 158 23.67 -3.67 -3.71
N THR A 159 23.02 -4.79 -3.42
CA THR A 159 23.31 -6.10 -4.02
C THR A 159 22.46 -6.28 -5.29
N PRO A 160 23.07 -6.36 -6.49
CA PRO A 160 22.32 -6.42 -7.75
C PRO A 160 21.49 -7.70 -7.89
N GLY A 161 20.42 -7.60 -8.67
CA GLY A 161 19.59 -8.72 -9.10
C GLY A 161 20.32 -9.67 -10.06
N PRO A 162 19.73 -10.85 -10.35
CA PRO A 162 20.31 -11.82 -11.31
C PRO A 162 20.51 -11.26 -12.73
N ASP A 163 19.74 -10.23 -13.10
CA ASP A 163 19.82 -9.50 -14.37
C ASP A 163 20.78 -8.30 -14.33
N GLY A 164 21.48 -8.10 -13.21
CA GLY A 164 22.38 -6.98 -12.98
C GLY A 164 21.70 -5.66 -12.60
N ARG A 165 20.36 -5.61 -12.53
CA ARG A 165 19.63 -4.39 -12.13
C ARG A 165 19.75 -4.16 -10.62
N PRO A 166 19.55 -2.93 -10.13
CA PRO A 166 19.64 -2.65 -8.69
C PRO A 166 18.52 -3.27 -7.84
N VAL A 167 17.42 -3.70 -8.47
CA VAL A 167 16.23 -4.21 -7.79
C VAL A 167 15.98 -5.69 -8.09
N HIS A 168 15.44 -6.39 -7.11
CA HIS A 168 14.99 -7.78 -7.17
C HIS A 168 13.46 -7.77 -7.31
N SER A 169 12.96 -8.43 -8.34
CA SER A 169 11.51 -8.53 -8.56
C SER A 169 10.87 -9.49 -7.54
N LEU A 170 9.82 -9.02 -6.89
CA LEU A 170 8.98 -9.85 -6.04
C LEU A 170 7.93 -10.61 -6.85
N ALA A 171 7.42 -11.70 -6.27
CA ALA A 171 6.29 -12.45 -6.79
C ALA A 171 5.22 -12.68 -5.70
N ASP A 172 3.96 -12.81 -6.11
CA ASP A 172 2.87 -13.12 -5.19
C ASP A 172 3.12 -14.49 -4.52
N ASN A 173 2.80 -14.58 -3.23
CA ASN A 173 3.10 -15.71 -2.34
C ASN A 173 4.59 -16.05 -2.18
N GLN A 174 5.51 -15.22 -2.66
CA GLN A 174 6.94 -15.39 -2.39
C GLN A 174 7.18 -15.31 -0.89
N ILE A 175 8.08 -16.15 -0.38
CA ILE A 175 8.50 -16.16 1.01
C ILE A 175 9.93 -15.63 1.11
N LEU A 176 10.13 -14.61 1.93
CA LEU A 176 11.43 -14.08 2.31
C LEU A 176 11.75 -14.47 3.74
N GLN A 177 12.94 -15.05 3.94
CA GLN A 177 13.44 -15.46 5.24
C GLN A 177 14.28 -14.34 5.86
N GLY A 178 13.99 -13.99 7.11
CA GLY A 178 14.82 -13.10 7.91
C GLY A 178 15.26 -13.77 9.21
N THR A 179 15.95 -13.01 10.07
CA THR A 179 16.47 -13.55 11.33
C THR A 179 15.35 -13.82 12.34
N GLY A 180 14.91 -15.08 12.43
CA GLY A 180 13.83 -15.52 13.33
C GLY A 180 12.45 -15.05 12.88
N THR A 181 12.27 -14.83 11.57
CA THR A 181 11.07 -14.26 10.98
C THR A 181 10.90 -14.73 9.54
N GLU A 182 9.66 -14.84 9.08
CA GLU A 182 9.29 -15.16 7.71
C GLU A 182 8.26 -14.14 7.21
N LEU A 183 8.48 -13.59 6.02
CA LEU A 183 7.57 -12.67 5.33
C LEU A 183 6.99 -13.35 4.10
N THR A 184 5.67 -13.48 4.02
CA THR A 184 4.97 -13.89 2.78
C THR A 184 4.47 -12.65 2.06
N ILE A 185 4.85 -12.49 0.80
CA ILE A 185 4.40 -11.39 -0.06
C ILE A 185 2.97 -11.69 -0.54
N LEU A 186 2.09 -10.71 -0.41
CA LEU A 186 0.74 -10.74 -0.95
C LEU A 186 0.58 -9.58 -1.93
N HIS A 187 0.34 -9.88 -3.21
CA HIS A 187 0.02 -8.85 -4.20
C HIS A 187 -1.39 -8.32 -3.95
N THR A 188 -1.49 -7.03 -3.66
CA THR A 188 -2.74 -6.36 -3.26
C THR A 188 -2.98 -5.11 -4.10
N PRO A 189 -3.18 -5.25 -5.42
CA PRO A 189 -3.35 -4.11 -6.32
C PRO A 189 -4.63 -3.33 -6.02
N GLY A 190 -4.63 -2.06 -6.39
CA GLY A 190 -5.81 -1.20 -6.33
C GLY A 190 -5.50 0.17 -5.74
N HIS A 191 -4.71 0.21 -4.66
CA HIS A 191 -4.06 1.44 -4.23
C HIS A 191 -3.14 1.95 -5.36
N THR A 192 -2.12 1.15 -5.66
CA THR A 192 -1.37 1.16 -6.92
C THR A 192 -1.39 -0.23 -7.56
N ALA A 193 -0.94 -0.35 -8.82
CA ALA A 193 -0.90 -1.64 -9.51
C ALA A 193 0.16 -2.61 -8.92
N ASP A 194 1.21 -2.06 -8.31
CA ASP A 194 2.33 -2.78 -7.70
C ASP A 194 2.23 -2.91 -6.18
N SER A 195 1.14 -2.46 -5.57
CA SER A 195 0.91 -2.53 -4.12
C SER A 195 1.01 -3.95 -3.59
N ILE A 196 1.78 -4.13 -2.51
CA ILE A 196 1.87 -5.37 -1.76
C ILE A 196 1.55 -5.18 -0.28
N CYS A 197 0.98 -6.23 0.32
CA CYS A 197 0.97 -6.46 1.75
C CYS A 197 1.97 -7.57 2.10
N LEU A 198 2.39 -7.66 3.35
CA LEU A 198 3.26 -8.74 3.84
C LEU A 198 2.65 -9.42 5.06
N LEU A 199 2.63 -10.74 5.07
CA LEU A 199 2.32 -11.52 6.26
C LEU A 199 3.60 -11.87 7.00
N LEU A 200 3.73 -11.33 8.20
CA LEU A 200 4.81 -11.60 9.14
C LEU A 200 4.47 -12.80 10.03
N SER A 201 5.39 -13.74 10.13
CA SER A 201 5.26 -14.89 11.03
C SER A 201 6.59 -15.34 11.64
N ASP A 202 6.50 -16.05 12.76
CA ASP A 202 7.62 -16.78 13.33
C ASP A 202 7.70 -18.20 12.72
N PRO A 203 8.76 -18.54 11.96
CA PRO A 203 8.91 -19.88 11.40
C PRO A 203 9.05 -20.96 12.48
N ALA A 204 9.45 -20.61 13.71
CA ALA A 204 9.53 -21.52 14.85
C ALA A 204 8.17 -21.75 15.53
N CYS A 205 7.19 -20.87 15.31
CA CYS A 205 5.85 -20.94 15.92
C CYS A 205 4.75 -20.98 14.85
N ARG A 206 4.56 -22.15 14.23
CA ARG A 206 3.59 -22.33 13.13
C ARG A 206 2.12 -22.11 13.52
N THR A 207 1.82 -22.11 14.81
CA THR A 207 0.47 -21.88 15.36
C THR A 207 0.22 -20.42 15.76
N GLU A 208 1.22 -19.55 15.63
CA GLU A 208 1.08 -18.13 15.94
C GLU A 208 0.17 -17.44 14.91
N THR A 209 -0.68 -16.53 15.40
CA THR A 209 -1.43 -15.63 14.52
C THR A 209 -0.45 -14.65 13.89
N LYS A 210 -0.50 -14.54 12.56
CA LYS A 210 0.41 -13.66 11.81
C LYS A 210 0.03 -12.19 12.04
N VAL A 211 0.95 -11.29 11.69
CA VAL A 211 0.67 -9.85 11.58
C VAL A 211 0.68 -9.46 10.12
N LEU A 212 -0.27 -8.63 9.70
CA LEU A 212 -0.33 -8.09 8.34
C LEU A 212 0.33 -6.72 8.30
N LEU A 213 1.39 -6.56 7.50
CA LEU A 213 1.88 -5.23 7.11
C LEU A 213 1.12 -4.80 5.85
N SER A 214 0.27 -3.79 5.97
CA SER A 214 -0.68 -3.45 4.89
C SER A 214 -0.23 -2.31 3.98
N ALA A 215 0.85 -1.60 4.32
CA ALA A 215 1.24 -0.36 3.66
C ALA A 215 0.00 0.55 3.49
N ASP A 216 -0.26 1.00 2.26
CA ASP A 216 -1.38 1.87 1.93
C ASP A 216 -2.67 1.14 1.53
N THR A 217 -2.68 -0.20 1.58
CA THR A 217 -3.92 -0.97 1.33
C THR A 217 -4.94 -0.76 2.44
N VAL A 218 -4.49 -0.69 3.70
CA VAL A 218 -5.32 -0.40 4.87
C VAL A 218 -4.52 0.52 5.79
N LEU A 219 -5.14 1.61 6.24
CA LEU A 219 -4.50 2.61 7.09
C LEU A 219 -4.92 2.44 8.55
N GLY A 220 -4.07 2.88 9.47
CA GLY A 220 -4.36 2.88 10.91
C GLY A 220 -5.40 3.92 11.34
N GLN A 221 -5.58 4.96 10.53
CA GLN A 221 -6.56 6.01 10.75
C GLN A 221 -7.04 6.57 9.40
N GLY A 222 -8.32 6.92 9.31
CA GLY A 222 -8.91 7.43 8.07
C GLY A 222 -9.14 6.32 7.03
N THR A 223 -9.06 6.67 5.74
CA THR A 223 -9.26 5.71 4.64
C THR A 223 -8.18 5.86 3.58
N ALA A 224 -7.75 4.75 2.98
CA ALA A 224 -6.81 4.74 1.87
C ALA A 224 -7.40 5.36 0.60
N VAL A 225 -6.51 5.97 -0.20
CA VAL A 225 -6.76 6.36 -1.59
C VAL A 225 -6.51 5.16 -2.49
N PHE A 226 -7.12 5.09 -3.67
CA PHE A 226 -6.91 4.01 -4.63
C PHE A 226 -7.16 4.49 -6.06
N THR A 227 -6.54 3.81 -7.02
CA THR A 227 -6.58 4.10 -8.45
C THR A 227 -7.48 3.14 -9.23
N ASP A 228 -7.72 1.94 -8.68
CA ASP A 228 -8.64 0.94 -9.21
C ASP A 228 -9.46 0.31 -8.06
N LEU A 229 -10.76 0.63 -8.02
CA LEU A 229 -11.65 0.14 -6.97
C LEU A 229 -11.96 -1.36 -7.11
N ALA A 230 -12.02 -1.90 -8.33
CA ALA A 230 -12.33 -3.31 -8.54
C ALA A 230 -11.18 -4.18 -8.02
N ALA A 231 -9.95 -3.83 -8.42
CA ALA A 231 -8.74 -4.45 -7.88
C ALA A 231 -8.66 -4.29 -6.36
N TYR A 232 -8.87 -3.08 -5.85
CA TYR A 232 -8.80 -2.78 -4.42
C TYR A 232 -9.80 -3.62 -3.59
N ILE A 233 -11.07 -3.71 -3.99
CA ILE A 233 -12.07 -4.56 -3.30
C ILE A 233 -11.67 -6.04 -3.39
N SER A 234 -11.14 -6.49 -4.53
CA SER A 234 -10.65 -7.87 -4.68
C SER A 234 -9.52 -8.16 -3.70
N SER A 235 -8.55 -7.24 -3.56
CA SER A 235 -7.46 -7.35 -2.60
C SER A 235 -7.95 -7.33 -1.15
N LEU A 236 -8.88 -6.44 -0.79
CA LEU A 236 -9.48 -6.44 0.55
C LEU A 236 -10.21 -7.76 0.86
N ARG A 237 -10.94 -8.33 -0.11
CA ARG A 237 -11.60 -9.63 0.05
C ARG A 237 -10.60 -10.77 0.19
N HIS A 238 -9.52 -10.75 -0.58
CA HIS A 238 -8.42 -11.71 -0.45
C HIS A 238 -7.81 -11.62 0.96
N LEU A 239 -7.47 -10.41 1.44
CA LEU A 239 -6.97 -10.22 2.80
C LEU A 239 -7.97 -10.72 3.85
N LEU A 240 -9.26 -10.37 3.72
CA LEU A 240 -10.30 -10.81 4.65
C LEU A 240 -10.47 -12.33 4.69
N SER A 241 -10.20 -13.02 3.58
CA SER A 241 -10.22 -14.49 3.55
C SER A 241 -9.20 -15.10 4.51
N LEU A 242 -8.14 -14.38 4.88
CA LEU A 242 -7.09 -14.79 5.83
C LEU A 242 -7.46 -14.51 7.30
N ASN A 243 -8.76 -14.35 7.59
CA ASN A 243 -9.26 -14.17 8.95
C ASN A 243 -9.19 -15.48 9.77
N PRO A 244 -8.82 -15.43 11.07
CA PRO A 244 -8.87 -16.55 12.02
C PRO A 244 -10.16 -17.38 12.03
N LEU A 245 -11.31 -16.77 11.75
CA LEU A 245 -12.61 -17.44 11.73
C LEU A 245 -12.84 -18.31 10.48
N ASN A 246 -12.01 -18.17 9.45
CA ASN A 246 -12.12 -18.97 8.24
C ASN A 246 -11.29 -20.26 8.38
N SER A 247 -11.97 -21.38 8.67
CA SER A 247 -11.32 -22.68 8.87
C SER A 247 -10.62 -23.24 7.62
N ALA A 248 -10.87 -22.68 6.43
CA ALA A 248 -10.19 -23.06 5.19
C ALA A 248 -8.85 -22.32 4.97
N SER A 249 -8.55 -21.31 5.79
CA SER A 249 -7.38 -20.46 5.57
C SER A 249 -6.10 -21.14 6.02
N LYS A 250 -5.12 -21.22 5.12
CA LYS A 250 -3.81 -21.80 5.38
C LYS A 250 -3.05 -21.06 6.50
N TYR A 251 -3.30 -19.75 6.61
CA TYR A 251 -2.74 -18.87 7.63
C TYR A 251 -3.77 -17.82 8.04
N THR A 252 -3.58 -17.21 9.22
CA THR A 252 -4.50 -16.22 9.78
C THR A 252 -3.76 -15.02 10.36
N PHE A 253 -4.37 -13.83 10.37
CA PHE A 253 -3.83 -12.64 11.04
C PHE A 253 -4.89 -11.95 11.92
N SER A 254 -4.46 -11.27 12.97
CA SER A 254 -5.33 -10.47 13.84
C SER A 254 -5.09 -8.98 13.69
N GLU A 255 -3.82 -8.58 13.74
CA GLU A 255 -3.42 -7.17 13.77
C GLU A 255 -2.88 -6.70 12.41
N ILE A 256 -3.03 -5.40 12.15
CA ILE A 256 -2.45 -4.73 10.98
C ILE A 256 -1.45 -3.68 11.43
N TYR A 257 -0.28 -3.70 10.79
CA TYR A 257 0.77 -2.70 10.85
C TYR A 257 0.75 -1.88 9.54
N PRO A 258 0.09 -0.71 9.53
CA PRO A 258 -0.19 0.03 8.30
C PRO A 258 0.95 0.93 7.85
N GLY A 259 0.95 1.34 6.58
CA GLY A 259 1.89 2.35 6.05
C GLY A 259 1.75 3.70 6.73
N HIS A 260 0.55 4.04 7.21
CA HIS A 260 0.30 5.26 7.99
C HIS A 260 -0.67 5.02 9.13
N GLY A 261 -0.49 5.76 10.22
CA GLY A 261 -1.37 5.72 11.39
C GLY A 261 -1.00 4.64 12.42
N PRO A 262 -1.82 4.49 13.48
CA PRO A 262 -1.55 3.53 14.56
C PRO A 262 -1.73 2.07 14.12
N VAL A 263 -1.22 1.14 14.92
CA VAL A 263 -1.53 -0.29 14.79
C VAL A 263 -3.04 -0.49 14.87
N VAL A 264 -3.57 -1.41 14.05
CA VAL A 264 -4.98 -1.82 14.08
C VAL A 264 -5.07 -3.18 14.78
N PRO A 265 -5.65 -3.25 16.00
CA PRO A 265 -5.73 -4.51 16.75
C PRO A 265 -6.70 -5.54 16.15
N ASP A 266 -7.78 -5.08 15.49
CA ASP A 266 -8.76 -5.92 14.81
C ASP A 266 -8.78 -5.61 13.31
N GLY A 267 -7.78 -6.14 12.62
CA GLY A 267 -7.58 -5.99 11.19
C GLY A 267 -8.76 -6.50 10.35
N PRO A 268 -9.23 -7.75 10.57
CA PRO A 268 -10.36 -8.29 9.82
C PRO A 268 -11.64 -7.45 9.97
N ALA A 269 -11.93 -6.92 11.16
CA ALA A 269 -13.08 -6.03 11.33
C ALA A 269 -12.91 -4.72 10.55
N LEU A 270 -11.74 -4.09 10.58
CA LEU A 270 -11.49 -2.86 9.83
C LEU A 270 -11.59 -3.08 8.30
N ILE A 271 -11.01 -4.16 7.78
CA ILE A 271 -11.14 -4.53 6.36
C ILE A 271 -12.61 -4.75 5.99
N SER A 272 -13.38 -5.41 6.85
CA SER A 272 -14.82 -5.60 6.63
C SER A 272 -15.56 -4.27 6.54
N GLN A 273 -15.23 -3.31 7.41
CA GLN A 273 -15.79 -1.95 7.37
C GLN A 273 -15.41 -1.20 6.10
N TYR A 274 -14.15 -1.32 5.65
CA TYR A 274 -13.69 -0.74 4.39
C TYR A 274 -14.52 -1.27 3.21
N ILE A 275 -14.72 -2.58 3.11
CA ILE A 275 -15.52 -3.19 2.05
C ILE A 275 -16.97 -2.69 2.13
N ALA A 276 -17.59 -2.75 3.31
CA ALA A 276 -18.98 -2.35 3.51
C ALA A 276 -19.23 -0.90 3.07
N HIS A 277 -18.36 0.03 3.48
CA HIS A 277 -18.48 1.44 3.13
C HIS A 277 -18.38 1.70 1.62
N ARG A 278 -17.55 0.92 0.89
CA ARG A 278 -17.48 1.03 -0.58
C ARG A 278 -18.73 0.43 -1.25
N LEU A 279 -19.22 -0.71 -0.78
CA LEU A 279 -20.43 -1.32 -1.34
C LEU A 279 -21.68 -0.44 -1.09
N GLU A 280 -21.75 0.24 0.06
CA GLU A 280 -22.81 1.21 0.33
C GLU A 280 -22.78 2.38 -0.66
N ARG A 281 -21.60 2.95 -0.92
CA ARG A 281 -21.45 4.03 -1.90
C ARG A 281 -21.81 3.57 -3.31
N GLU A 282 -21.45 2.35 -3.69
CA GLU A 282 -21.83 1.77 -4.98
C GLU A 282 -23.35 1.63 -5.11
N ALA A 283 -24.02 1.14 -4.06
CA ALA A 283 -25.48 1.02 -4.04
C ALA A 283 -26.16 2.38 -4.22
N GLN A 284 -25.68 3.42 -3.54
CA GLN A 284 -26.18 4.80 -3.71
C GLN A 284 -26.00 5.31 -5.16
N ILE A 285 -24.87 5.01 -5.81
CA ILE A 285 -24.64 5.40 -7.22
C ILE A 285 -25.61 4.66 -8.15
N VAL A 286 -25.82 3.36 -7.93
CA VAL A 286 -26.78 2.57 -8.71
C VAL A 286 -28.21 3.09 -8.55
N GLU A 287 -28.59 3.50 -7.34
CA GLU A 287 -29.89 4.13 -7.08
C GLU A 287 -30.07 5.43 -7.88
N VAL A 288 -29.04 6.31 -7.87
CA VAL A 288 -29.06 7.54 -8.66
C VAL A 288 -29.19 7.23 -10.16
N LEU A 289 -28.39 6.30 -10.70
CA LEU A 289 -28.44 5.92 -12.11
C LEU A 289 -29.79 5.32 -12.53
N SER A 290 -30.50 4.68 -11.60
CA SER A 290 -31.84 4.11 -11.83
C SER A 290 -32.95 5.16 -11.81
N SER A 291 -32.68 6.33 -11.21
CA SER A 291 -33.66 7.41 -11.10
C SER A 291 -33.74 8.27 -12.38
N PRO A 292 -34.87 8.99 -12.61
CA PRO A 292 -35.00 9.88 -13.76
C PRO A 292 -33.86 10.90 -13.83
N SER A 293 -33.14 10.92 -14.96
CA SER A 293 -32.01 11.85 -15.17
C SER A 293 -32.46 13.29 -15.41
N PRO A 294 -31.61 14.30 -15.14
CA PRO A 294 -31.92 15.71 -15.42
C PRO A 294 -32.23 15.99 -16.90
N THR A 295 -31.63 15.22 -17.81
CA THR A 295 -31.94 15.22 -19.24
C THR A 295 -32.87 14.06 -19.58
N PRO A 296 -33.96 14.28 -20.36
CA PRO A 296 -34.83 13.21 -20.81
C PRO A 296 -34.09 12.22 -21.72
N ALA A 297 -33.84 11.01 -21.22
CA ALA A 297 -33.26 9.90 -21.97
C ALA A 297 -33.87 8.58 -21.48
N ASN A 298 -33.94 7.59 -22.38
CA ASN A 298 -34.36 6.23 -22.03
C ASN A 298 -33.36 5.21 -22.60
N PRO A 299 -32.55 4.54 -21.77
CA PRO A 299 -32.49 4.63 -20.30
C PRO A 299 -31.97 5.98 -19.78
N PRO A 300 -32.16 6.31 -18.49
CA PRO A 300 -31.62 7.52 -17.87
C PRO A 300 -30.10 7.64 -18.05
N GLN A 301 -29.61 8.87 -18.25
CA GLN A 301 -28.20 9.15 -18.49
C GLN A 301 -27.70 10.22 -17.52
N TRP A 302 -26.60 9.94 -16.84
CA TRP A 302 -26.07 10.79 -15.77
C TRP A 302 -24.61 11.14 -16.00
N THR A 303 -24.23 12.39 -15.79
CA THR A 303 -22.81 12.74 -15.73
C THR A 303 -22.26 12.45 -14.34
N ILE A 304 -20.94 12.26 -14.22
CA ILE A 304 -20.29 12.16 -12.90
C ILE A 304 -20.67 13.37 -12.04
N TRP A 305 -20.66 14.57 -12.61
CA TRP A 305 -21.00 15.80 -11.90
C TRP A 305 -22.45 15.83 -11.40
N SER A 306 -23.42 15.34 -12.19
CA SER A 306 -24.82 15.30 -11.75
C SER A 306 -25.04 14.24 -10.67
N ILE A 307 -24.32 13.13 -10.69
CA ILE A 307 -24.33 12.12 -9.62
C ILE A 307 -23.79 12.73 -8.32
N VAL A 308 -22.65 13.43 -8.39
CA VAL A 308 -22.04 14.10 -7.23
C VAL A 308 -23.00 15.12 -6.62
N LYS A 309 -23.66 15.94 -7.43
CA LYS A 309 -24.67 16.91 -6.98
C LYS A 309 -25.80 16.28 -6.17
N VAL A 310 -26.22 15.06 -6.51
CA VAL A 310 -27.27 14.33 -5.79
C VAL A 310 -26.73 13.73 -4.49
N LEU A 311 -25.60 13.02 -4.57
CA LEU A 311 -25.06 12.25 -3.45
C LEU A 311 -24.37 13.11 -2.39
N TYR A 312 -23.83 14.27 -2.78
CA TYR A 312 -23.02 15.14 -1.92
C TYR A 312 -23.70 16.48 -1.63
N LYS A 313 -25.01 16.61 -1.89
CA LYS A 313 -25.79 17.86 -1.70
C LYS A 313 -25.65 18.48 -0.30
N ASP A 314 -25.47 17.64 0.72
CA ASP A 314 -25.37 18.06 2.13
C ASP A 314 -23.91 18.34 2.56
N TYR A 315 -22.94 18.18 1.64
CA TYR A 315 -21.52 18.45 1.88
C TYR A 315 -21.07 19.74 1.17
N PRO A 316 -20.06 20.46 1.72
CA PRO A 316 -19.48 21.65 1.10
C PRO A 316 -19.02 21.41 -0.35
N GLU A 317 -19.36 22.33 -1.26
CA GLU A 317 -19.06 22.20 -2.71
C GLU A 317 -17.57 22.09 -3.03
N ASN A 318 -16.69 22.64 -2.18
CA ASN A 318 -15.24 22.51 -2.35
C ASN A 318 -14.73 21.06 -2.22
N LEU A 319 -15.57 20.14 -1.73
CA LEU A 319 -15.28 18.69 -1.68
C LEU A 319 -15.79 17.93 -2.91
N TRP A 320 -16.62 18.54 -3.74
CA TRP A 320 -17.32 17.83 -4.83
C TRP A 320 -16.38 17.37 -5.94
N LEU A 321 -15.33 18.16 -6.23
CA LEU A 321 -14.33 17.75 -7.21
C LEU A 321 -13.58 16.49 -6.73
N ALA A 322 -13.20 16.42 -5.45
CA ALA A 322 -12.60 15.21 -4.89
C ALA A 322 -13.59 14.03 -4.89
N ALA A 323 -14.86 14.28 -4.55
CA ALA A 323 -15.91 13.26 -4.60
C ALA A 323 -16.14 12.68 -6.00
N SER A 324 -16.01 13.50 -7.05
CA SER A 324 -16.15 13.07 -8.45
C SER A 324 -15.14 12.00 -8.85
N GLN A 325 -13.92 12.03 -8.28
CA GLN A 325 -12.91 11.00 -8.50
C GLN A 325 -13.39 9.65 -7.94
N GLY A 326 -13.90 9.65 -6.69
CA GLY A 326 -14.48 8.46 -6.07
C GLY A 326 -15.68 7.90 -6.84
N VAL A 327 -16.60 8.76 -7.26
CA VAL A 327 -17.75 8.37 -8.10
C VAL A 327 -17.28 7.75 -9.43
N GLY A 328 -16.27 8.34 -10.08
CA GLY A 328 -15.68 7.78 -11.30
C GLY A 328 -15.11 6.38 -11.11
N LEU A 329 -14.43 6.12 -9.99
CA LEU A 329 -13.90 4.79 -9.67
C LEU A 329 -15.01 3.74 -9.47
N HIS A 330 -16.11 4.10 -8.82
CA HIS A 330 -17.29 3.24 -8.71
C HIS A 330 -17.93 2.93 -10.06
N LEU A 331 -18.05 3.94 -10.94
CA LEU A 331 -18.63 3.75 -12.27
C LEU A 331 -17.78 2.83 -13.15
N ARG A 332 -16.45 2.97 -13.11
CA ARG A 332 -15.55 2.04 -13.80
C ARG A 332 -15.63 0.62 -13.25
N LYS A 333 -15.73 0.45 -11.93
CA LYS A 333 -15.98 -0.88 -11.34
C LYS A 333 -17.31 -1.46 -11.86
N LEU A 334 -18.39 -0.69 -11.81
CA LEU A 334 -19.71 -1.11 -12.33
C LEU A 334 -19.65 -1.47 -13.82
N GLU A 335 -18.83 -0.78 -14.60
CA GLU A 335 -18.56 -1.13 -16.01
C GLU A 335 -17.84 -2.47 -16.15
N SER A 336 -16.77 -2.69 -15.38
CA SER A 336 -16.06 -3.97 -15.33
C SER A 336 -16.97 -5.13 -14.89
N ASP A 337 -17.92 -4.86 -14.00
CA ASP A 337 -18.93 -5.82 -13.55
C ASP A 337 -20.04 -6.04 -14.59
N GLY A 338 -20.03 -5.31 -15.73
CA GLY A 338 -21.05 -5.36 -16.76
C GLY A 338 -22.39 -4.75 -16.34
N ARG A 339 -22.42 -3.94 -15.29
CA ARG A 339 -23.64 -3.34 -14.70
C ARG A 339 -23.94 -1.93 -15.21
N ALA A 340 -22.90 -1.19 -15.59
CA ALA A 340 -22.99 0.14 -16.19
C ALA A 340 -22.19 0.21 -17.49
N ARG A 341 -22.34 1.31 -18.23
CA ARG A 341 -21.53 1.60 -19.43
C ARG A 341 -21.28 3.09 -19.58
N LEU A 342 -20.09 3.43 -20.06
CA LEU A 342 -19.75 4.78 -20.47
C LEU A 342 -20.30 5.08 -21.88
N LEU A 343 -21.05 6.17 -22.01
CA LEU A 343 -21.65 6.61 -23.27
C LEU A 343 -20.82 7.66 -24.02
N GLY A 344 -19.94 8.37 -23.32
CA GLY A 344 -19.13 9.45 -23.87
C GLY A 344 -18.71 10.46 -22.81
N GLY A 345 -18.09 11.57 -23.24
CA GLY A 345 -17.61 12.63 -22.33
C GLY A 345 -16.22 12.39 -21.74
N GLN A 346 -15.76 13.35 -20.93
CA GLN A 346 -14.45 13.36 -20.28
C GLN A 346 -14.53 13.99 -18.88
N GLY A 347 -13.71 13.49 -17.96
CA GLY A 347 -13.66 14.01 -16.59
C GLY A 347 -15.04 13.99 -15.91
N VAL A 348 -15.42 15.10 -15.28
CA VAL A 348 -16.70 15.22 -14.57
C VAL A 348 -17.93 15.17 -15.50
N ASP A 349 -17.73 15.33 -16.81
CA ASP A 349 -18.77 15.29 -17.84
C ASP A 349 -18.88 13.92 -18.52
N GLU A 350 -18.14 12.90 -18.07
CA GLU A 350 -18.36 11.52 -18.49
C GLU A 350 -19.81 11.09 -18.21
N LEU A 351 -20.46 10.57 -19.24
CA LEU A 351 -21.89 10.26 -19.27
C LEU A 351 -22.12 8.75 -19.16
N TRP A 352 -22.92 8.34 -18.17
CA TRP A 352 -23.08 6.95 -17.77
C TRP A 352 -24.55 6.52 -17.75
N SER A 353 -24.78 5.23 -17.96
CA SER A 353 -26.09 4.57 -17.86
C SER A 353 -25.92 3.16 -17.30
N LEU A 354 -26.94 2.66 -16.58
CA LEU A 354 -27.03 1.24 -16.25
C LEU A 354 -27.31 0.40 -17.51
N ASN A 355 -26.85 -0.85 -17.48
CA ASN A 355 -27.18 -1.83 -18.51
C ASN A 355 -28.61 -2.39 -18.28
N PRO A 356 -29.41 -2.60 -19.34
CA PRO A 356 -30.82 -2.99 -19.21
C PRO A 356 -31.09 -4.31 -18.45
N ASN A 357 -30.08 -5.17 -18.29
CA ASN A 357 -30.22 -6.52 -17.72
C ASN A 357 -29.51 -6.70 -16.37
N SER A 358 -29.03 -5.63 -15.73
CA SER A 358 -28.15 -5.74 -14.53
C SER A 358 -28.87 -5.91 -13.19
N THR A 359 -30.18 -6.19 -13.17
CA THR A 359 -30.99 -6.15 -11.94
C THR A 359 -31.12 -7.46 -11.14
N THR A 360 -30.54 -8.61 -11.52
CA THR A 360 -30.90 -9.87 -10.85
C THR A 360 -29.86 -11.01 -10.81
N GLU A 361 -28.65 -10.86 -10.25
CA GLU A 361 -27.85 -12.07 -9.91
C GLU A 361 -27.08 -12.08 -8.57
N GLU A 362 -26.77 -10.96 -7.90
CA GLU A 362 -25.92 -11.01 -6.68
C GLU A 362 -26.63 -11.33 -5.34
N SER A 363 -27.90 -11.78 -5.35
CA SER A 363 -28.55 -12.32 -4.13
C SER A 363 -28.30 -13.81 -3.91
N ARG A 364 -27.32 -14.41 -4.60
CA ARG A 364 -26.90 -15.80 -4.43
C ARG A 364 -25.39 -15.92 -4.63
N LEU A 365 -24.60 -15.73 -3.57
CA LEU A 365 -23.39 -16.50 -3.25
C LEU A 365 -22.88 -16.11 -1.87
#